data_AF-A0A3B9GLW9-F1
#
_entry.id   AF-A0A3B9GLW9-F1
#
_cell.length_a   1.000
_cell.length_b   1.000
_cell.length_c   1.000
_cell.angle_alpha   90.00
_cell.angle_beta   90.00
_cell.angle_gamma   90.00
#
_symmetry.space_group_name_H-M   'P 1'
#
loop_
_entity.id
_entity.type
_entity.pdbx_description
1 polymer ?
#
loop_
_entity_poly.entity_id
_entity_poly.type
_entity_poly.pdbx_seq_one_letter_code
_entity_poly.pdbx_strand_id
1 'polypeptide(L)'
;MGGPYGTKDVEALIGVGEHVLRYWEKELPLLSPQRSAFGRREWSEADLSLLLRVRHLVRDRGLSLQATLDALIAERSGPGAARAAELAESRAMLVELFFACRRLRARATRLQA
;
A
#
# COMPACT_ATOMS: atom_id res chain seq x y z
N MET A 1 11.62 -10.03 -4.73
CA MET A 1 11.39 -8.58 -4.86
C MET A 1 10.47 -8.34 -6.03
N GLY A 2 9.18 -8.15 -5.72
CA GLY A 2 8.05 -8.11 -6.65
C GLY A 2 7.96 -6.91 -7.59
N GLY A 3 8.93 -5.99 -7.50
CA GLY A 3 9.06 -4.78 -8.31
C GLY A 3 8.33 -3.57 -7.71
N PRO A 4 8.71 -2.33 -8.08
CA PRO A 4 7.90 -1.18 -7.78
C PRO A 4 6.54 -1.29 -8.50
N TYR A 5 5.46 -0.99 -7.80
CA TYR A 5 4.08 -1.00 -8.29
C TYR A 5 3.70 0.40 -8.78
N GLY A 6 3.03 0.48 -9.93
CA GLY A 6 2.56 1.76 -10.47
C GLY A 6 1.22 2.19 -9.85
N THR A 7 0.83 3.45 -10.02
CA THR A 7 -0.47 3.98 -9.53
C THR A 7 -1.65 3.08 -9.90
N LYS A 8 -1.72 2.57 -11.14
CA LYS A 8 -2.83 1.69 -11.57
C LYS A 8 -2.87 0.36 -10.81
N ASP A 9 -1.72 -0.19 -10.45
CA ASP A 9 -1.64 -1.41 -9.64
C ASP A 9 -2.18 -1.12 -8.23
N VAL A 10 -1.84 0.05 -7.68
CA VAL A 10 -2.32 0.52 -6.38
C VAL A 10 -3.82 0.75 -6.40
N GLU A 11 -4.37 1.41 -7.42
CA GLU A 11 -5.82 1.60 -7.57
C GLU A 11 -6.55 0.25 -7.62
N ALA A 12 -6.00 -0.74 -8.33
CA ALA A 12 -6.59 -2.07 -8.43
C ALA A 12 -6.51 -2.88 -7.12
N LEU A 13 -5.50 -2.64 -6.29
CA LEU A 13 -5.35 -3.30 -4.98
C LEU A 13 -6.18 -2.60 -3.89
N ILE A 14 -6.05 -1.27 -3.81
CA ILE A 14 -6.60 -0.44 -2.73
C ILE A 14 -8.03 0.03 -3.04
N GLY A 15 -8.51 -0.05 -4.29
CA GLY A 15 -9.89 0.31 -4.64
C GLY A 15 -10.22 1.79 -4.39
N VAL A 16 -9.21 2.66 -4.48
CA VAL A 16 -9.34 4.12 -4.41
C VAL A 16 -8.68 4.72 -5.64
N GLY A 17 -9.23 5.81 -6.16
CA GLY A 17 -8.67 6.46 -7.35
C GLY A 17 -7.39 7.26 -7.04
N GLU A 18 -6.64 7.57 -8.10
CA GLU A 18 -5.38 8.32 -8.03
C GLU A 18 -5.50 9.65 -7.26
N HIS A 19 -6.62 10.37 -7.42
CA HIS A 19 -6.84 11.62 -6.70
C HIS A 19 -6.86 11.43 -5.17
N VAL A 20 -7.39 10.30 -4.69
CA VAL A 20 -7.39 9.94 -3.26
C VAL A 20 -5.96 9.59 -2.81
N LEU A 21 -5.23 8.82 -3.62
CA LEU A 21 -3.83 8.46 -3.30
C LEU A 21 -2.95 9.71 -3.20
N ARG A 22 -3.11 10.66 -4.12
CA ARG A 22 -2.39 11.96 -4.09
C ARG A 22 -2.76 12.77 -2.86
N TYR A 23 -4.04 12.76 -2.49
CA TYR A 23 -4.50 13.44 -1.29
C TYR A 23 -3.90 12.79 -0.02
N TRP A 24 -3.92 11.46 0.08
CA TRP A 24 -3.31 10.75 1.21
C TRP A 24 -1.79 10.95 1.27
N GLU A 25 -1.06 10.90 0.16
CA GLU A 25 0.37 11.22 0.09
C GLU A 25 0.67 12.62 0.62
N LYS A 26 -0.17 13.61 0.29
CA LYS A 26 0.01 14.98 0.75
C LYS A 26 -0.20 15.12 2.26
N GLU A 27 -1.22 14.47 2.82
CA GLU A 27 -1.62 14.65 4.22
C GLU A 27 -0.92 13.67 5.18
N LEU A 28 -0.38 12.56 4.67
CA LEU A 28 0.31 11.54 5.47
C LEU A 28 1.80 11.48 5.08
N PRO A 29 2.69 12.16 5.82
CA PRO A 29 4.13 12.18 5.52
C PRO A 29 4.81 10.81 5.53
N LEU A 30 4.16 9.81 6.13
CA LEU A 30 4.61 8.42 6.16
C LEU A 30 4.49 7.72 4.79
N LEU A 31 3.67 8.24 3.88
CA LEU A 31 3.53 7.75 2.51
C LEU A 31 4.49 8.52 1.60
N SER A 32 5.62 7.92 1.27
CA SER A 32 6.65 8.55 0.42
C SER A 32 7.06 7.60 -0.71
N PRO A 33 6.19 7.39 -1.71
CA PRO A 33 6.53 6.56 -2.86
C PRO A 33 7.72 7.15 -3.60
N GLN A 34 8.59 6.28 -4.11
CA GLN A 34 9.70 6.70 -4.95
C GLN A 34 9.18 7.30 -6.27
N ARG A 35 10.01 8.13 -6.89
CA ARG A 35 9.70 8.67 -8.23
C ARG A 35 10.62 8.02 -9.25
N SER A 36 10.02 7.49 -10.31
CA SER A 36 10.78 6.97 -11.45
C SER A 36 11.49 8.10 -12.20
N ALA A 37 12.40 7.74 -13.11
CA ALA A 37 13.10 8.70 -13.98
C ALA A 37 12.15 9.60 -14.80
N PHE A 38 10.92 9.14 -15.05
CA PHE A 38 9.89 9.89 -15.78
C PHE A 38 8.88 10.59 -14.84
N GLY A 39 9.19 10.68 -13.54
CA GLY A 39 8.36 11.37 -12.55
C GLY A 39 7.09 10.61 -12.13
N ARG A 40 6.98 9.31 -12.44
CA ARG A 40 5.83 8.49 -12.02
C ARG A 40 6.05 7.94 -10.61
N ARG A 41 4.97 7.78 -9.85
CA ARG A 41 5.01 7.16 -8.51
C ARG A 41 5.27 5.67 -8.65
N GLU A 42 6.25 5.22 -7.89
CA GLU A 42 6.65 3.83 -7.73
C GLU A 42 6.48 3.45 -6.26
N TRP A 43 5.56 2.53 -6.01
CA TRP A 43 5.19 2.10 -4.67
C TRP A 43 5.87 0.77 -4.36
N SER A 44 6.47 0.64 -3.18
CA SER A 44 7.01 -0.64 -2.68
C SER A 44 5.91 -1.49 -2.05
N GLU A 45 6.19 -2.78 -1.80
CA GLU A 45 5.30 -3.63 -1.00
C GLU A 45 5.06 -3.06 0.42
N ALA A 46 6.05 -2.37 0.99
CA ALA A 46 5.92 -1.71 2.28
C ALA A 46 4.96 -0.51 2.20
N ASP A 47 5.04 0.29 1.14
CA ASP A 47 4.10 1.40 0.93
C ASP A 47 2.68 0.89 0.73
N LEU A 48 2.51 -0.22 -0.01
CA LEU A 48 1.19 -0.83 -0.21
C LEU A 48 0.64 -1.45 1.08
N SER A 49 1.49 -2.06 1.90
CA SER A 49 1.12 -2.53 3.24
C SER A 49 0.62 -1.39 4.13
N LEU A 50 1.30 -0.24 4.09
CA LEU A 50 0.88 0.97 4.80
C LEU A 50 -0.42 1.55 4.24
N LEU A 51 -0.57 1.65 2.92
CA LEU A 51 -1.80 2.12 2.26
C LEU A 51 -3.01 1.25 2.61
N LEU A 52 -2.85 -0.07 2.69
CA LEU A 52 -3.91 -0.97 3.15
C LEU A 52 -4.31 -0.67 4.60
N ARG A 53 -3.35 -0.38 5.48
CA ARG A 53 -3.63 0.02 6.87
C ARG A 53 -4.34 1.37 6.93
N VAL A 54 -3.86 2.36 6.17
CA VAL A 54 -4.51 3.69 6.04
C VAL A 54 -5.95 3.54 5.55
N ARG A 55 -6.17 2.75 4.49
CA ARG A 55 -7.52 2.50 3.96
C ARG A 55 -8.44 1.94 5.04
N HIS A 56 -7.98 0.97 5.81
CA HIS A 56 -8.77 0.38 6.88
C HIS A 56 -9.12 1.43 7.95
N LEU A 57 -8.15 2.22 8.39
CA LEU A 57 -8.36 3.27 9.40
C LEU A 57 -9.32 4.36 8.91
N VAL A 58 -9.22 4.78 7.65
CA VAL A 58 -10.07 5.83 7.10
C VAL A 58 -11.46 5.31 6.76
N ARG A 59 -11.56 4.20 6.02
CA ARG A 59 -12.84 3.70 5.48
C ARG A 59 -13.60 2.81 6.43
N ASP A 60 -12.90 1.87 7.07
CA ASP A 60 -13.56 0.85 7.89
C ASP A 60 -13.72 1.35 9.34
N ARG A 61 -12.79 2.18 9.83
CA ARG A 61 -12.83 2.77 11.19
C ARG A 61 -13.35 4.20 11.22
N GLY A 62 -13.54 4.85 10.06
CA GLY A 62 -14.09 6.20 9.96
C GLY A 62 -13.19 7.29 10.54
N LEU A 63 -11.88 7.05 10.65
CA LEU A 63 -10.94 8.06 11.17
C LEU A 63 -10.67 9.15 10.15
N SER A 64 -10.45 10.37 10.64
CA SER A 64 -9.86 11.45 9.83
C SER A 64 -8.40 11.11 9.48
N LEU A 65 -7.82 11.79 8.48
CA LEU A 65 -6.42 11.56 8.13
C LEU A 65 -5.46 11.94 9.26
N GLN A 66 -5.76 13.01 10.01
CA GLN A 66 -4.97 13.37 11.19
C GLN A 66 -5.03 12.28 12.26
N ALA A 67 -6.22 11.81 12.62
CA ALA A 67 -6.38 10.73 13.60
C ALA A 67 -5.76 9.40 13.11
N THR A 68 -5.77 9.17 11.80
CA THR A 68 -5.09 8.03 11.17
C THR A 68 -3.58 8.13 11.34
N LEU A 69 -2.99 9.30 11.12
CA LEU A 69 -1.56 9.55 11.33
C LEU A 69 -1.17 9.30 12.79
N ASP A 70 -1.93 9.86 13.74
CA ASP A 70 -1.68 9.69 15.16
C ASP A 70 -1.76 8.23 15.59
N ALA A 71 -2.75 7.48 15.07
CA ALA A 71 -2.90 6.05 15.30
C ALA A 71 -1.70 5.24 14.74
N LEU A 72 -1.24 5.56 13.52
CA LEU A 72 -0.09 4.90 12.91
C LEU A 72 1.22 5.15 13.69
N ILE A 73 1.40 6.35 14.23
CA ILE A 73 2.56 6.69 15.07
C ILE A 73 2.46 5.93 16.40
N ALA A 74 1.29 5.92 17.04
CA ALA A 74 1.08 5.19 18.29
C ALA A 74 1.30 3.67 18.13
N GLU A 75 0.86 3.08 17.01
CA GLU A 75 1.11 1.68 16.67
C GLU A 75 2.60 1.34 16.58
N ARG A 76 3.43 2.29 16.12
CA ARG A 76 4.88 2.09 15.94
C ARG A 76 5.71 2.34 17.20
N SER A 77 5.19 3.12 18.15
CA SER A 77 5.93 3.53 19.35
C SER A 77 5.40 2.90 20.64
N GLY A 78 4.24 2.24 20.60
CA GLY A 78 3.59 1.66 21.77
C GLY A 78 4.01 0.21 22.09
N PRO A 79 3.47 -0.38 23.18
CA PRO A 79 3.73 -1.77 23.57
C PRO A 79 3.40 -2.82 22.51
N GLY A 80 2.54 -2.48 21.54
CA GLY A 80 2.17 -3.32 20.40
C GLY A 80 3.08 -3.21 19.17
N ALA A 81 4.15 -2.41 19.22
CA ALA A 81 4.96 -2.08 18.04
C ALA A 81 5.57 -3.29 17.34
N ALA A 82 6.12 -4.25 18.09
CA ALA A 82 6.67 -5.48 17.51
C ALA A 82 5.59 -6.25 16.73
N ARG A 83 4.39 -6.40 17.31
CA ARG A 83 3.29 -7.08 16.64
C ARG A 83 2.76 -6.32 15.43
N ALA A 84 2.72 -4.98 15.51
CA ALA A 84 2.34 -4.14 14.39
C ALA A 84 3.32 -4.26 13.22
N ALA A 85 4.62 -4.36 13.50
CA ALA A 85 5.67 -4.61 12.51
C ALA A 85 5.50 -5.98 11.83
N GLU A 86 5.33 -7.06 12.61
CA GLU A 86 5.08 -8.41 12.07
C GLU A 86 3.85 -8.44 11.15
N LEU A 87 2.77 -7.75 11.53
CA LEU A 87 1.57 -7.64 10.71
C LEU A 87 1.82 -6.83 9.43
N ALA A 88 2.66 -5.80 9.49
CA ALA A 88 3.03 -5.00 8.33
C ALA A 88 3.87 -5.79 7.33
N GLU A 89 4.82 -6.60 7.82
CA GLU A 89 5.62 -7.54 7.02
C GLU A 89 4.73 -8.61 6.38
N SER A 90 3.83 -9.21 7.16
CA SER A 90 2.88 -10.20 6.64
C SER A 90 2.01 -9.63 5.53
N ARG A 91 1.51 -8.39 5.68
CA ARG A 91 0.78 -7.68 4.62
C ARG A 91 1.64 -7.44 3.38
N ALA A 92 2.90 -7.01 3.55
CA ALA A 92 3.81 -6.78 2.44
C ALA A 92 4.06 -8.07 1.64
N MET A 93 4.25 -9.20 2.32
CA MET A 93 4.37 -10.51 1.69
C MET A 93 3.09 -10.90 0.93
N LEU A 94 1.91 -10.67 1.51
CA LEU A 94 0.63 -10.94 0.83
C LEU A 94 0.45 -10.07 -0.42
N VAL A 95 0.91 -8.82 -0.39
CA VAL A 95 0.93 -7.94 -1.57
C VAL A 95 1.83 -8.51 -2.67
N GLU A 96 3.05 -8.93 -2.33
CA GLU A 96 3.97 -9.53 -3.31
C GLU A 96 3.33 -10.79 -3.95
N LEU A 97 2.74 -11.67 -3.13
CA LEU A 97 2.05 -12.87 -3.59
C LEU A 97 0.84 -12.55 -4.47
N PHE A 98 0.03 -11.57 -4.10
CA PHE A 98 -1.12 -11.12 -4.91
C PHE A 98 -0.68 -10.73 -6.33
N PHE A 99 0.35 -9.89 -6.43
CA PHE A 99 0.86 -9.46 -7.74
C PHE A 99 1.58 -10.58 -8.49
N ALA A 100 2.29 -11.47 -7.80
CA ALA A 100 2.87 -12.66 -8.40
C ALA A 100 1.81 -13.54 -9.05
N CYS A 101 0.72 -13.83 -8.35
CA CYS A 101 -0.42 -14.60 -8.87
C CYS A 101 -1.07 -13.90 -10.09
N ARG A 102 -1.25 -12.58 -10.03
CA ARG A 102 -1.79 -11.82 -11.18
C ARG A 102 -0.90 -11.90 -12.41
N ARG A 103 0.42 -11.78 -12.24
CA ARG A 103 1.39 -11.94 -13.33
C ARG A 103 1.35 -13.34 -13.94
N LEU A 104 1.31 -14.38 -13.10
CA LEU A 104 1.22 -15.77 -13.55
C LEU A 104 -0.06 -16.01 -14.36
N ARG A 105 -1.21 -15.54 -13.86
CA ARG A 105 -2.50 -15.65 -14.58
C ARG A 105 -2.46 -14.93 -15.93
N ALA A 106 -1.88 -13.73 -16.00
CA ALA A 106 -1.75 -12.98 -17.25
C ALA A 106 -0.79 -13.64 -18.26
N ARG A 107 0.20 -14.40 -17.79
CA ARG A 107 1.07 -15.20 -18.66
C ARG A 107 0.35 -16.44 -19.19
N ALA A 108 -0.34 -17.17 -18.31
CA ALA A 108 -1.10 -18.36 -18.70
C ALA A 108 -2.15 -18.04 -19.77
N THR A 109 -2.88 -16.93 -19.61
CA THR A 109 -3.92 -16.50 -20.57
C THR A 109 -3.33 -16.20 -21.96
N ARG A 110 -2.09 -15.66 -22.03
CA ARG A 110 -1.42 -15.36 -23.30
C ARG A 110 -0.86 -16.59 -24.01
N LEU A 111 -0.62 -17.69 -23.31
CA LEU A 111 -0.16 -18.94 -23.91
C LEU A 111 -1.31 -19.78 -24.49
N GLN A 112 -2.55 -19.44 -24.14
CA GLN A 112 -3.77 -20.13 -24.59
C GLN A 112 -4.49 -19.41 -25.73
N ALA A 113 -4.00 -18.23 -26.15
CA ALA A 113 -4.52 -17.42 -27.24
C ALA A 113 -3.57 -17.46 -28.44
#